data_AF-A0A7V3D5Z6-F1
#
_entry.id   AF-A0A7V3D5Z6-F1
#
_cell.length_a   1.000
_cell.length_b   1.000
_cell.length_c   1.000
_cell.angle_alpha   90.00
_cell.angle_beta   90.00
_cell.angle_gamma   90.00
#
_symmetry.space_group_name_H-M   'P 1'
#
loop_
_entity.id
_entity.type
_entity.pdbx_description
1 polymer ?
#
loop_
_entity_poly.entity_id
_entity_poly.type
_entity_poly.pdbx_seq_one_letter_code
_entity_poly.pdbx_strand_id
1 'polypeptide(L)'
;DRFGNCRIRGTTVADLDLARASKKVIITCERLLPTDEIRSDPSRTVIPFFCVDAVCEVPFGSYPGNMPYEYFSDEAHLKQWLEVEKDPVEYRVFLEEYLFGVKDFNEYLQKCGGLARLQELRRQEFLLHRGR
;
A
#
# COMPACT_ATOMS: atom_id res chain seq x y z
N ASP A 1 -7.92 4.64 -12.45
CA ASP A 1 -9.08 3.88 -12.97
C ASP A 1 -8.56 2.61 -13.63
N ARG A 2 -9.45 1.81 -14.21
CA ARG A 2 -9.07 0.57 -14.91
C ARG A 2 -8.13 0.76 -16.11
N PHE A 3 -7.93 1.98 -16.59
CA PHE A 3 -7.05 2.27 -17.73
C PHE A 3 -5.64 2.69 -17.30
N GLY A 4 -5.42 3.02 -16.02
CA GLY A 4 -4.12 3.43 -15.51
C GLY A 4 -4.01 4.91 -15.15
N ASN A 5 -5.08 5.70 -15.30
CA ASN A 5 -5.06 7.06 -14.75
C ASN A 5 -5.06 6.97 -13.22
N CYS A 6 -3.95 7.37 -12.59
CA CYS A 6 -3.75 7.20 -11.16
C CYS A 6 -3.77 8.54 -10.44
N ARG A 7 -4.49 8.59 -9.32
CA ARG A 7 -4.47 9.71 -8.37
C ARG A 7 -3.71 9.25 -7.13
N ILE A 8 -2.63 9.93 -6.80
CA ILE A 8 -1.90 9.72 -5.54
C ILE A 8 -2.30 10.85 -4.59
N ARG A 9 -2.74 10.49 -3.38
CA ARG A 9 -3.03 11.46 -2.32
C ARG A 9 -1.89 11.43 -1.32
N GLY A 10 -1.44 12.61 -0.91
CA GLY A 10 -0.34 12.76 0.04
C GLY A 10 0.97 13.04 -0.67
N THR A 11 2.09 12.80 0.02
CA THR A 11 3.42 13.07 -0.52
C THR A 11 3.76 12.04 -1.59
N THR A 12 4.06 12.52 -2.80
CA THR A 12 4.75 11.72 -3.82
C THR A 12 6.25 11.85 -3.60
N VAL A 13 6.98 10.74 -3.59
CA VAL A 13 8.45 10.77 -3.44
C VAL A 13 9.07 10.75 -4.83
N ALA A 14 9.17 9.57 -5.42
CA ALA A 14 9.73 9.38 -6.76
C ALA A 14 8.71 8.74 -7.71
N ASP A 15 7.45 8.61 -7.30
CA ASP A 15 6.40 7.85 -8.00
C ASP A 15 6.23 8.30 -9.45
N LEU A 16 6.16 9.62 -9.68
CA LEU A 16 5.99 10.19 -11.01
C LEU A 16 7.23 9.96 -11.90
N ASP A 17 8.42 10.19 -11.34
CA ASP A 17 9.67 10.06 -12.09
C ASP A 17 9.93 8.60 -12.45
N LEU A 18 9.72 7.68 -11.50
CA LEU A 18 9.85 6.24 -11.73
C LEU A 18 8.83 5.74 -12.74
N ALA A 19 7.58 6.19 -12.68
CA ALA A 19 6.57 5.79 -13.65
C ALA A 19 6.94 6.23 -15.08
N ARG A 20 7.54 7.42 -15.25
CA ARG A 20 7.95 7.91 -16.57
C ARG A 20 9.27 7.34 -17.08
N ALA A 21 10.17 6.96 -16.17
CA ALA A 21 11.48 6.39 -16.50
C ALA A 21 11.41 4.88 -16.79
N SER A 22 10.38 4.20 -16.29
CA SER A 22 10.26 2.74 -16.38
C SER A 22 9.81 2.27 -17.77
N LYS A 23 10.35 1.14 -18.23
CA LYS A 23 9.87 0.46 -19.45
C LYS A 23 8.50 -0.19 -19.24
N LYS A 24 8.20 -0.59 -18.00
CA LYS A 24 6.96 -1.23 -17.59
C LYS A 24 6.53 -0.71 -16.23
N VAL A 25 5.26 -0.35 -16.09
CA VAL A 25 4.69 0.17 -14.84
C VAL A 25 3.45 -0.61 -14.46
N ILE A 26 3.46 -1.11 -13.22
CA ILE A 26 2.31 -1.76 -12.59
C ILE A 26 1.91 -0.89 -11.41
N ILE A 27 0.63 -0.53 -11.34
CA ILE A 27 0.07 0.22 -10.21
C ILE A 27 -0.75 -0.72 -9.35
N THR A 28 -0.39 -0.85 -8.07
CA THR A 28 -1.29 -1.33 -7.03
C THR A 28 -2.06 -0.13 -6.46
N CYS A 29 -3.35 -0.30 -6.18
CA CYS A 29 -4.18 0.78 -5.66
C CYS A 29 -5.19 0.28 -4.63
N GLU A 30 -5.53 1.14 -3.67
CA GLU A 30 -6.54 0.85 -2.65
C GLU A 30 -7.96 0.73 -3.23
N ARG A 31 -8.22 1.41 -4.35
CA ARG A 31 -9.54 1.44 -4.99
C ARG A 31 -9.46 1.78 -6.47
N LEU A 32 -10.28 1.11 -7.27
CA LEU A 32 -10.54 1.50 -8.65
C LEU A 32 -11.65 2.57 -8.70
N LEU A 33 -11.28 3.77 -9.14
CA LEU A 33 -12.26 4.83 -9.42
C LEU A 33 -12.91 4.64 -10.80
N PRO A 34 -14.21 4.95 -10.95
CA PRO A 34 -14.83 5.09 -12.27
C PRO A 34 -14.11 6.13 -13.12
N THR A 35 -13.98 5.87 -14.42
CA THR A 35 -13.28 6.77 -15.34
C THR A 35 -13.92 8.17 -15.39
N ASP A 36 -15.25 8.26 -15.29
CA ASP A 36 -15.94 9.56 -15.28
C ASP A 36 -15.59 10.41 -14.05
N GLU A 37 -15.33 9.78 -12.91
CA GLU A 37 -14.85 10.48 -11.70
C GLU A 37 -13.42 10.99 -11.86
N ILE A 38 -12.58 10.27 -12.60
CA ILE A 38 -11.24 10.77 -12.94
C ILE A 38 -11.34 11.95 -13.90
N ARG A 39 -12.21 11.84 -14.91
CA ARG A 39 -12.41 12.88 -15.94
C ARG A 39 -13.07 14.15 -15.43
N SER A 40 -13.83 14.08 -14.33
CA SER A 40 -14.47 15.27 -13.74
C SER A 40 -13.46 16.24 -13.13
N ASP A 41 -12.29 15.75 -12.70
CA ASP A 41 -11.16 16.57 -12.25
C ASP A 41 -9.83 15.94 -12.71
N PRO A 42 -9.43 16.15 -13.98
CA PRO A 42 -8.23 15.54 -14.54
C PRO A 42 -6.95 16.09 -13.91
N SER A 43 -7.00 17.26 -13.27
CA SER A 43 -5.84 17.90 -12.63
C SER A 43 -5.26 17.09 -11.46
N ARG A 44 -6.06 16.21 -10.87
CA ARG A 44 -5.65 15.29 -9.79
C ARG A 44 -4.94 14.04 -10.28
N THR A 45 -4.86 13.81 -11.59
CA THR A 45 -4.17 12.65 -12.15
C THR A 45 -2.68 12.87 -12.07
N VAL A 46 -2.00 12.06 -11.26
CA VAL A 46 -0.55 12.15 -11.04
C VAL A 46 0.19 11.32 -12.09
N ILE A 47 -0.17 10.03 -12.23
CA ILE A 47 0.41 9.15 -13.25
C ILE A 47 -0.64 8.96 -14.35
N PRO A 48 -0.36 9.39 -15.59
CA PRO A 48 -1.30 9.25 -16.70
C PRO A 48 -1.30 7.81 -17.25
N PHE A 49 -2.43 7.38 -17.81
CA PHE A 49 -2.64 6.00 -18.28
C PHE A 49 -1.57 5.50 -19.26
N PHE A 50 -1.02 6.36 -20.11
CA PHE A 50 -0.03 5.96 -21.12
C PHE A 50 1.33 5.58 -20.53
N CYS A 51 1.56 5.89 -19.25
CA CYS A 51 2.72 5.40 -18.52
C CYS A 51 2.51 4.00 -17.93
N VAL A 52 1.29 3.46 -17.95
CA VAL A 52 0.87 2.31 -17.14
C VAL A 52 0.56 1.10 -18.01
N ASP A 53 1.11 -0.06 -17.65
CA ASP A 53 0.86 -1.33 -18.34
C ASP A 53 -0.19 -2.19 -17.64
N ALA A 54 -0.28 -2.12 -16.31
CA ALA A 54 -1.25 -2.88 -15.54
C ALA A 54 -1.71 -2.14 -14.27
N VAL A 55 -2.95 -2.40 -13.87
CA VAL A 55 -3.55 -1.88 -12.65
C VAL A 55 -4.11 -3.03 -11.84
N CYS A 56 -3.77 -3.09 -10.56
CA CYS A 56 -4.24 -4.09 -9.60
C CYS A 56 -4.92 -3.36 -8.44
N GLU A 57 -6.18 -3.71 -8.16
CA GLU A 57 -6.83 -3.30 -6.90
C GLU A 57 -6.31 -4.22 -5.79
N VAL A 58 -5.51 -3.65 -4.89
CA VAL A 58 -4.88 -4.35 -3.77
C VAL A 58 -5.11 -3.50 -2.52
N PRO A 59 -6.28 -3.63 -1.87
CA PRO A 59 -6.56 -2.92 -0.62
C PRO A 59 -5.50 -3.26 0.43
N PHE A 60 -5.08 -2.25 1.17
CA PHE A 60 -3.98 -2.31 2.13
C PHE A 60 -2.61 -2.63 1.53
N GLY A 61 -2.42 -2.39 0.23
CA GLY A 61 -1.24 -2.80 -0.52
C GLY A 61 0.08 -2.15 -0.09
N SER A 62 0.02 -1.06 0.66
CA SER A 62 1.19 -0.42 1.26
C SER A 62 1.52 -0.92 2.67
N TYR A 63 0.71 -1.79 3.28
CA TYR A 63 1.05 -2.41 4.57
C TYR A 63 2.39 -3.15 4.44
N PRO A 64 3.31 -3.05 5.43
CA PRO A 64 3.20 -2.40 6.75
C PRO A 64 3.51 -0.90 6.79
N GLY A 65 3.83 -0.28 5.65
CA GLY A 65 4.01 1.16 5.53
C GLY A 65 2.71 1.96 5.61
N ASN A 66 2.86 3.29 5.64
CA ASN A 66 1.73 4.23 5.68
C ASN A 66 1.08 4.38 4.29
N MET A 67 -0.26 4.47 4.24
CA MET A 67 -1.01 4.93 3.07
C MET A 67 -1.75 6.21 3.47
N PRO A 68 -1.27 7.39 3.04
CA PRO A 68 -1.81 8.66 3.50
C PRO A 68 -3.32 8.76 3.26
N TYR A 69 -4.04 9.21 4.29
CA TYR A 69 -5.50 9.34 4.29
C TYR A 69 -6.27 8.02 4.20
N GLU A 70 -5.62 6.87 4.39
CA GLU A 70 -6.27 5.56 4.43
C GLU A 70 -5.94 4.82 5.72
N TYR A 71 -4.66 4.61 6.04
CA TYR A 71 -4.21 3.91 7.26
C TYR A 71 -2.76 4.26 7.63
N PHE A 72 -2.48 4.19 8.94
CA PHE A 72 -1.16 4.46 9.50
C PHE A 72 -0.20 3.27 9.32
N SER A 73 1.10 3.51 9.44
CA SER A 73 2.13 2.46 9.40
C SER A 73 2.03 1.53 10.62
N ASP A 74 2.31 0.24 10.41
CA ASP A 74 2.41 -0.73 11.50
C ASP A 74 3.81 -0.74 12.09
N GLU A 75 4.08 0.24 12.95
CA GLU A 75 5.37 0.41 13.61
C GLU A 75 5.80 -0.82 14.42
N ALA A 76 4.86 -1.59 14.95
CA ALA A 76 5.16 -2.81 15.69
C ALA A 76 5.71 -3.90 14.75
N HIS A 77 5.06 -4.11 13.61
CA HIS A 77 5.51 -5.08 12.61
C HIS A 77 6.83 -4.65 11.95
N LEU A 78 6.98 -3.36 11.63
CA LEU A 78 8.24 -2.81 11.11
C LEU A 78 9.39 -2.99 12.11
N LYS A 79 9.16 -2.73 13.40
CA LYS A 79 10.16 -2.95 14.44
C LYS A 79 10.54 -4.43 14.57
N GLN A 80 9.56 -5.34 14.51
CA GLN A 80 9.83 -6.78 14.53
C GLN A 80 10.73 -7.18 13.36
N TRP A 81 10.40 -6.74 12.13
CA TRP A 81 11.22 -6.99 10.95
C TRP A 81 12.66 -6.48 11.12
N LEU A 82 12.83 -5.23 11.53
CA LEU A 82 14.15 -4.61 11.76
C LEU A 82 14.99 -5.32 12.83
N GLU A 83 14.34 -5.94 13.82
CA GLU A 83 15.05 -6.69 14.87
C GLU A 83 15.56 -8.03 14.34
N VAL A 84 14.67 -8.82 13.72
CA VAL A 84 15.03 -10.17 13.23
C VAL A 84 15.95 -10.14 12.02
N GLU A 85 15.94 -9.06 11.21
CA GLU A 85 16.85 -8.90 10.06
C GLU A 85 18.34 -8.95 10.45
N LYS A 86 18.67 -8.62 11.70
CA LYS A 86 20.05 -8.64 12.22
C LYS A 86 20.63 -10.05 12.33
N ASP A 87 19.80 -11.07 12.47
CA ASP A 87 20.20 -12.48 12.51
C ASP A 87 19.67 -13.21 11.25
N PRO A 88 20.55 -13.71 10.36
CA PRO A 88 20.12 -14.40 9.15
C PRO A 88 19.19 -15.61 9.37
N VAL A 89 19.31 -16.29 10.52
CA VAL A 89 18.47 -17.45 10.87
C VAL A 89 17.09 -16.97 11.27
N GLU A 90 16.99 -15.99 12.17
CA GLU A 90 15.70 -15.42 12.60
C GLU A 90 14.99 -14.72 11.43
N TYR A 91 15.74 -13.99 10.60
CA TYR A 91 15.20 -13.35 9.41
C TYR A 91 14.59 -14.37 8.45
N ARG A 92 15.26 -15.51 8.23
CA ARG A 92 14.71 -16.57 7.39
C ARG A 92 13.42 -17.15 7.95
N VAL A 93 13.33 -17.34 9.28
CA VAL A 93 12.09 -17.79 9.94
C VAL A 93 10.98 -16.77 9.73
N PHE A 94 11.27 -15.47 9.89
CA PHE A 94 10.31 -14.39 9.63
C PHE A 94 9.82 -14.37 8.18
N LEU A 95 10.72 -14.49 7.21
CA LEU A 95 10.34 -14.53 5.79
C LEU A 95 9.50 -15.76 5.46
N GLU A 96 9.82 -16.93 6.03
CA GLU A 96 9.00 -18.13 5.88
C GLU A 96 7.61 -17.93 6.48
N GLU A 97 7.52 -17.32 7.66
CA GLU A 97 6.24 -17.10 8.34
C GLU A 97 5.34 -16.11 7.58
N TYR A 98 5.87 -14.98 7.14
CA TYR A 98 5.06 -13.87 6.63
C TYR A 98 5.03 -13.75 5.10
N LEU A 99 6.02 -14.27 4.37
CA LEU A 99 6.13 -14.07 2.91
C LEU A 99 6.11 -15.37 2.11
N PHE A 100 7.00 -16.33 2.40
CA PHE A 100 7.15 -17.53 1.57
C PHE A 100 6.14 -18.63 1.93
N GLY A 101 5.74 -18.71 3.20
CA GLY A 101 4.79 -19.71 3.70
C GLY A 101 3.33 -19.28 3.65
N VAL A 102 3.01 -18.12 3.05
CA VAL A 102 1.64 -17.65 2.85
C VAL A 102 1.21 -17.88 1.40
N LYS A 103 -0.07 -18.21 1.21
CA LYS A 103 -0.66 -18.46 -0.12
C LYS A 103 -0.79 -17.18 -0.94
N ASP A 104 -1.20 -16.09 -0.31
CA ASP A 104 -1.48 -14.81 -0.94
C ASP A 104 -1.37 -13.64 0.05
N PHE A 105 -1.54 -12.42 -0.46
CA PHE A 105 -1.45 -11.20 0.33
C PHE A 105 -2.51 -11.12 1.44
N ASN A 106 -3.70 -11.71 1.23
CA ASN A 106 -4.73 -11.69 2.27
C ASN A 106 -4.32 -12.56 3.46
N GLU A 107 -3.71 -13.73 3.21
CA GLU A 107 -3.18 -14.57 4.27
C GLU A 107 -2.06 -13.87 5.06
N TYR A 108 -1.15 -13.15 4.37
CA TYR A 108 -0.17 -12.29 5.03
C TYR A 108 -0.84 -11.27 5.96
N LEU A 109 -1.84 -10.54 5.47
CA LEU A 109 -2.58 -9.57 6.29
C LEU A 109 -3.26 -10.24 7.49
N GLN A 110 -3.84 -11.44 7.33
CA GLN A 110 -4.43 -12.18 8.46
C GLN A 110 -3.39 -12.55 9.52
N LYS A 111 -2.20 -13.00 9.13
CA LYS A 111 -1.10 -13.28 10.06
C LYS A 111 -0.65 -12.03 10.82
N CYS A 112 -0.73 -10.86 10.18
CA CYS A 112 -0.43 -9.56 10.78
C CYS A 112 -1.57 -8.99 11.66
N GLY A 113 -2.52 -9.81 12.10
CA GLY A 113 -3.65 -9.39 12.94
C GLY A 113 -4.91 -9.02 12.15
N GLY A 114 -4.88 -9.18 10.82
CA GLY A 114 -6.03 -9.10 9.94
C GLY A 114 -6.76 -7.76 9.97
N LEU A 115 -8.06 -7.82 9.69
CA LEU A 115 -8.91 -6.62 9.63
C LEU A 115 -8.95 -5.85 10.95
N ALA A 116 -8.84 -6.53 12.10
CA ALA A 116 -8.85 -5.86 13.39
C ALA A 116 -7.65 -4.91 13.54
N ARG A 117 -6.45 -5.38 13.18
CA ARG A 117 -5.24 -4.55 13.19
C ARG A 117 -5.33 -3.42 12.17
N LEU A 118 -5.77 -3.71 10.95
CA LEU A 118 -5.92 -2.71 9.90
C LEU A 118 -6.90 -1.59 10.30
N GLN A 119 -8.02 -1.92 10.95
CA GLN A 119 -8.96 -0.91 11.46
C GLN A 119 -8.38 -0.06 12.59
N GLU A 120 -7.51 -0.64 13.43
CA GLU A 120 -6.77 0.14 14.41
C GLU A 120 -5.88 1.18 13.73
N LEU A 121 -5.10 0.77 12.73
CA LEU A 121 -4.23 1.66 11.95
C LEU A 121 -5.04 2.75 11.23
N ARG A 122 -6.23 2.44 10.71
CA ARG A 122 -7.16 3.45 10.17
C ARG A 122 -7.58 4.47 11.23
N ARG A 123 -7.98 4.01 12.41
CA ARG A 123 -8.37 4.93 13.51
C ARG A 123 -7.20 5.82 13.97
N GLN A 124 -5.97 5.32 13.88
CA GLN A 124 -4.78 6.10 14.16
C GLN A 124 -4.57 7.19 13.10
N GLU A 125 -4.61 6.84 11.81
CA GLU A 125 -4.48 7.78 10.69
C GLU A 125 -5.51 8.93 10.76
N PHE A 126 -6.77 8.59 11.04
CA PHE A 126 -7.85 9.58 11.14
C PHE A 126 -7.95 10.26 12.52
N LEU A 127 -7.01 9.99 13.44
CA LEU A 127 -7.01 10.51 14.82
C LEU A 127 -8.34 10.28 15.57
N LEU A 128 -9.06 9.21 15.25
CA LEU A 128 -10.38 8.91 15.84
C LEU A 128 -10.30 8.56 17.33
N HIS A 129 -9.10 8.24 17.83
CA HIS A 129 -8.81 8.04 19.25
C HIS A 129 -8.66 9.35 20.03
N ARG A 130 -8.58 10.51 19.35
CA ARG A 130 -8.43 11.85 19.96
C ARG A 130 -9.75 12.62 20.08
N GLY A 131 -10.88 11.97 19.80
CA GLY A 131 -12.21 12.54 19.98
C GLY A 131 -12.73 12.37 21.41
N ARG A 132 -12.58 13.43 22.21
CA ARG A 132 -13.24 13.77 23.50
C ARG A 132 -13.57 12.64 24.48
#